data_AF-A0A1G9WZW2-F1
#
_entry.id   AF-A0A1G9WZW2-F1
#
_cell.length_a   1.000
_cell.length_b   1.000
_cell.length_c   1.000
_cell.angle_alpha   90.00
_cell.angle_beta   90.00
_cell.angle_gamma   90.00
#
_symmetry.space_group_name_H-M   'P 1'
#
loop_
_entity.id
_entity.type
_entity.pdbx_description
1 polymer ?
#
loop_
_entity_poly.entity_id
_entity_poly.type
_entity_poly.pdbx_seq_one_letter_code
_entity_poly.pdbx_strand_id
1 'polypeptide(L)' 'MAKRNRSPEETECRDKIRDLLQISNTSSMDDIQDLFQETIAEYIENGLDAELDAELGYSRYDYRYKETSNSRNRH' A
#
# COMPACT_ATOMS: atom_id res chain seq x y z
N MET A 1 0.24 -7.02 -34.65
CA MET A 1 0.46 -6.89 -33.20
C MET A 1 0.77 -8.27 -32.65
N ALA A 2 2.03 -8.54 -32.30
CA ALA A 2 2.41 -9.83 -31.73
C ALA A 2 1.76 -9.97 -30.34
N LYS A 3 0.85 -10.93 -30.17
CA LYS A 3 0.38 -11.32 -28.83
C LYS A 3 1.61 -11.84 -28.08
N ARG A 4 2.11 -11.05 -27.12
CA ARG A 4 3.10 -11.55 -26.16
C ARG A 4 2.46 -12.75 -25.47
N ASN A 5 3.09 -13.93 -25.55
CA ASN A 5 2.69 -15.08 -24.74
C ASN A 5 2.95 -14.69 -23.28
N ARG A 6 1.89 -14.30 -22.57
CA ARG A 6 1.94 -13.92 -21.16
C ARG A 6 1.58 -15.13 -20.31
N SER A 7 2.14 -15.22 -19.12
CA SER A 7 1.72 -16.23 -18.15
C SER A 7 0.27 -15.95 -17.68
N PRO A 8 -0.42 -16.96 -17.13
CA PRO A 8 -1.73 -16.77 -16.51
C PRO A 8 -1.69 -15.71 -15.41
N GLU A 9 -0.65 -15.73 -14.58
CA GLU A 9 -0.44 -14.79 -13.47
C GLU A 9 -0.25 -13.35 -13.97
N GLU A 10 0.52 -13.14 -15.04
CA GLU A 10 0.71 -11.81 -15.65
C GLU A 10 -0.58 -11.26 -16.25
N THR A 11 -1.47 -12.14 -16.69
CA THR A 11 -2.78 -11.76 -17.22
C THR A 11 -3.70 -11.35 -16.08
N GLU A 12 -3.75 -12.14 -15.01
CA GLU A 12 -4.55 -11.85 -13.82
C GLU A 12 -4.10 -10.55 -13.12
N CYS A 13 -2.78 -10.34 -12.98
CA CYS A 13 -2.22 -9.11 -12.44
C CYS A 13 -2.61 -7.89 -13.28
N ARG A 14 -2.54 -8.01 -14.61
CA ARG A 14 -2.95 -6.94 -15.52
C ARG A 14 -4.44 -6.65 -15.45
N ASP A 15 -5.29 -7.67 -15.32
CA ASP A 15 -6.73 -7.50 -15.22
C ASP A 15 -7.08 -6.74 -13.92
N LYS A 16 -6.44 -7.09 -12.80
CA LYS A 16 -6.57 -6.34 -11.53
C LYS A 16 -6.14 -4.88 -11.67
N ILE A 17 -5.00 -4.61 -12.32
CA ILE A 17 -4.53 -3.24 -12.58
C ILE A 17 -5.54 -2.49 -13.48
N ARG A 18 -6.08 -3.16 -14.50
CA ARG A 18 -7.07 -2.54 -15.40
C ARG A 18 -8.34 -2.17 -14.66
N ASP A 19 -8.85 -3.03 -13.78
CA ASP A 19 -10.05 -2.76 -12.99
C ASP A 19 -9.81 -1.56 -12.06
N LEU A 20 -8.64 -1.49 -11.41
CA LEU A 20 -8.26 -0.34 -10.57
C LEU A 20 -8.22 0.98 -11.37
N LEU A 21 -7.67 0.95 -12.59
CA LEU A 21 -7.62 2.13 -13.47
C LEU A 21 -9.02 2.59 -13.92
N GLN A 22 -9.95 1.65 -14.11
CA GLN A 22 -11.34 1.98 -14.44
C GLN A 22 -12.10 2.60 -13.26
N ILE A 23 -11.92 2.05 -12.05
CA ILE A 23 -12.57 2.57 -10.84
C ILE A 23 -12.07 3.98 -10.50
N SER A 24 -10.78 4.24 -10.69
CA SER A 24 -10.14 5.52 -10.38
C SER A 24 -10.44 6.64 -11.38
N ASN A 25 -11.18 6.37 -12.46
CA ASN A 25 -11.53 7.34 -13.52
C ASN A 25 -10.31 8.10 -14.09
N THR A 26 -9.15 7.45 -14.12
CA THR A 26 -7.90 8.03 -14.64
C THR A 26 -8.05 8.37 -16.12
N SER A 27 -7.75 9.63 -16.48
CA SER A 27 -7.94 10.13 -17.84
C SER A 27 -6.60 10.49 -18.51
N SER A 28 -5.52 10.65 -17.73
CA SER A 28 -4.16 10.94 -18.16
C SER A 28 -3.14 9.94 -17.62
N MET A 29 -1.96 9.89 -18.26
CA MET A 29 -0.78 9.19 -17.74
C MET A 29 -0.32 9.76 -16.40
N ASP A 30 -0.47 11.08 -16.21
CA ASP A 30 -0.12 11.76 -14.96
C ASP A 30 -1.00 11.26 -13.80
N ASP A 31 -2.33 11.17 -14.02
CA ASP A 31 -3.27 10.64 -13.02
C ASP A 31 -2.93 9.19 -12.60
N ILE A 32 -2.46 8.38 -13.55
CA ILE A 32 -2.02 7.00 -13.30
C ILE A 32 -0.77 7.00 -12.42
N GLN A 33 0.17 7.91 -12.69
CA GLN A 33 1.41 8.02 -11.94
C GLN A 33 1.15 8.48 -10.50
N ASP A 34 0.27 9.46 -10.32
CA ASP A 34 -0.12 9.95 -9.00
C ASP A 34 -0.87 8.88 -8.20
N LEU A 35 -1.86 8.21 -8.80
CA LEU A 35 -2.58 7.10 -8.17
C LEU A 35 -1.62 6.00 -7.69
N PHE A 36 -0.63 5.64 -8.51
CA PHE A 36 0.33 4.61 -8.17
C PHE A 36 1.26 5.05 -7.02
N GLN A 37 1.68 6.32 -7.01
CA GLN A 37 2.48 6.88 -5.91
C GLN A 37 1.69 6.89 -4.61
N GLU A 38 0.44 7.35 -4.61
CA GLU A 38 -0.42 7.37 -3.44
C GLU A 38 -0.68 5.96 -2.89
N THR A 39 -1.05 5.02 -3.77
CA THR A 39 -1.34 3.64 -3.37
C THR A 39 -0.11 2.95 -2.76
N ILE A 40 1.08 3.18 -3.33
CA ILE A 40 2.33 2.64 -2.78
C ILE A 40 2.68 3.34 -1.47
N ALA A 41 2.52 4.66 -1.39
CA ALA A 41 2.79 5.41 -0.16
C ALA A 41 1.93 4.90 0.99
N GLU A 42 0.62 4.70 0.76
CA GLU A 42 -0.30 4.15 1.75
C GLU A 42 0.09 2.72 2.15
N TYR A 43 0.47 1.88 1.19
CA TYR A 43 0.92 0.52 1.48
C TYR A 43 2.19 0.50 2.36
N ILE A 44 3.16 1.36 2.05
CA ILE A 44 4.40 1.49 2.83
C ILE A 44 4.09 2.04 4.22
N GLU A 45 3.25 3.08 4.34
CA GLU A 45 2.86 3.66 5.63
C GLU A 45 2.20 2.62 6.53
N ASN A 46 1.22 1.88 6.01
CA ASN A 46 0.54 0.81 6.75
C ASN A 46 1.51 -0.33 7.14
N GLY A 47 2.45 -0.68 6.26
CA GLY A 47 3.49 -1.68 6.54
C GLY A 47 4.42 -1.23 7.67
N LEU A 48 4.92 0.01 7.60
CA LEU A 48 5.78 0.59 8.62
C LEU A 48 5.06 0.74 9.97
N ASP A 49 3.78 1.14 9.96
CA ASP A 49 2.99 1.22 11.20
C ASP A 49 2.79 -0.16 11.83
N ALA A 50 2.57 -1.21 11.01
CA ALA A 50 2.47 -2.58 11.49
C ALA A 50 3.79 -3.12 12.04
N GLU A 51 4.92 -2.83 11.38
CA GLU A 51 6.26 -3.17 11.88
C GLU A 51 6.54 -2.45 13.22
N LEU A 52 6.14 -1.18 13.32
CA LEU A 52 6.30 -0.40 14.54
C LEU A 52 5.39 -0.90 15.69
N ASP A 53 4.17 -1.36 15.38
CA ASP A 53 3.27 -2.02 16.35
C ASP A 53 3.90 -3.33 16.85
N ALA A 54 4.51 -4.12 15.95
CA ALA A 54 5.17 -5.37 16.32
C ALA A 54 6.43 -5.13 17.18
N GLU A 55 7.25 -4.15 16.83
CA GLU A 55 8.48 -3.82 17.56
C GLU A 55 8.19 -3.24 18.95
N LEU A 56 7.20 -2.34 19.05
CA LEU A 56 6.84 -1.72 20.32
C LEU A 56 5.96 -2.63 21.20
N GLY A 57 5.25 -3.57 20.60
CA GLY A 57 4.36 -4.51 21.28
C GLY A 57 3.05 -3.88 21.79
N TYR A 58 2.74 -2.66 21.39
CA TYR A 58 1.48 -1.98 21.71
C TYR A 58 1.05 -1.10 20.54
N SER A 59 -0.27 -0.95 20.34
CA SER A 59 -0.80 -0.13 19.25
C SER A 59 -0.77 1.36 19.58
N ARG A 60 -0.99 2.20 18.57
CA ARG A 60 -1.02 3.64 18.74
C ARG A 60 -2.12 4.05 19.74
N TYR A 61 -1.70 4.80 20.77
CA TYR A 61 -2.53 5.23 21.91
C TYR A 61 -2.97 4.12 22.88
N ASP A 62 -2.42 2.91 22.76
CA ASP A 62 -2.62 1.89 23.79
C ASP A 62 -1.70 2.15 24.99
N TYR A 63 -2.17 3.00 25.90
CA TYR A 63 -1.47 3.32 27.14
C TYR A 63 -1.73 2.29 28.26
N ARG A 64 -2.69 1.38 28.08
CA ARG A 64 -3.09 0.43 29.13
C ARG A 64 -2.24 -0.84 29.11
N TYR A 65 -1.78 -1.25 27.92
CA TYR A 65 -0.93 -2.44 27.74
C TYR A 65 0.52 -2.09 27.36
N LYS A 66 0.92 -0.82 27.56
CA LYS A 66 2.29 -0.36 27.30
C LYS A 66 3.22 -0.77 28.45
N GLU A 67 3.88 -1.91 28.26
CA GLU A 67 4.89 -2.43 29.21
C GLU A 67 6.29 -1.81 29.01
N THR A 68 6.48 -0.98 27.97
CA THR A 68 7.79 -0.43 27.61
C THR A 68 7.94 1.04 27.98
N SER A 69 9.15 1.50 28.30
CA SER A 69 9.46 2.94 28.47
C SER A 69 9.55 3.69 27.14
N ASN A 70 9.71 2.96 26.02
CA ASN A 70 9.85 3.52 24.69
C ASN A 70 8.49 3.99 24.14
N SER A 71 8.42 5.23 23.65
CA SER A 71 7.18 5.87 23.23
C SER A 71 7.28 6.27 21.75
N ARG A 72 6.18 6.10 21.02
CA ARG A 72 6.07 6.60 19.64
C ARG A 72 6.29 8.11 19.62
N ASN A 73 7.29 8.56 18.87
CA ASN A 73 7.56 9.97 18.66
C ASN A 73 7.04 10.38 17.29
N ARG A 74 5.76 10.77 17.26
CA ARG A 74 5.06 11.15 16.03
C ARG A 74 5.69 12.42 15.42
N HIS A 75 5.71 12.53 14.09
CA HIS A 75 6.00 13.78 13.36
C HIS A 75 4.72 14.30 12.71
#